data_AF-A0A1M5JYT6-F1
#
_entry.id   AF-A0A1M5JYT6-F1
#
_cell.length_a   1.000
_cell.length_b   1.000
_cell.length_c   1.000
_cell.angle_alpha   90.00
_cell.angle_beta   90.00
_cell.angle_gamma   90.00
#
_symmetry.space_group_name_H-M   'P 1'
#
loop_
_entity.id
_entity.type
_entity.pdbx_description
1 polymer ?
#
loop_
_entity_poly.entity_id
_entity_poly.type
_entity_poly.pdbx_seq_one_letter_code
_entity_poly.pdbx_strand_id
1 'polypeptide(L)'
;MKKGIAALVCAGMITLTGCYGSNACFEKLHKWNGTLGNKWLNSIVHFFLQIFGVYWICLGLIDGLVLNTIEFWTGSNPLAAGDSYFEQDAQGNSIAAVKNADGSMSVELTSAAGEKASLTLQRDENVVRALDAEGNLVAQYDIAK
;
A
#
# COMPACT_ATOMS: atom_id res chain seq x y z
N MET A 1 -36.21 -9.81 6.67
CA MET A 1 -35.14 -9.39 7.59
C MET A 1 -33.76 -9.96 7.26
N LYS A 2 -33.61 -11.25 6.92
CA LYS A 2 -32.29 -11.88 6.64
C LYS A 2 -31.56 -11.34 5.39
N LYS A 3 -32.32 -11.02 4.32
CA LYS A 3 -31.78 -10.50 3.04
C LYS A 3 -31.27 -9.04 3.14
N GLY A 4 -31.86 -8.24 4.03
CA GLY A 4 -31.44 -6.85 4.25
C GLY A 4 -30.10 -6.76 4.98
N ILE A 5 -29.87 -7.65 5.96
CA ILE A 5 -28.57 -7.75 6.66
C ILE A 5 -27.47 -8.19 5.68
N ALA A 6 -27.74 -9.19 4.83
CA ALA A 6 -26.78 -9.63 3.82
C ALA A 6 -26.41 -8.50 2.84
N ALA A 7 -27.39 -7.71 2.38
CA ALA A 7 -27.15 -6.56 1.51
C ALA A 7 -26.36 -5.44 2.22
N LEU A 8 -26.63 -5.19 3.51
CA LEU A 8 -25.91 -4.19 4.31
C LEU A 8 -24.45 -4.61 4.58
N VAL A 9 -24.22 -5.90 4.80
CA VAL A 9 -22.89 -6.48 4.96
C VAL A 9 -22.10 -6.42 3.64
N CYS A 10 -22.74 -6.75 2.51
CA CYS A 10 -22.10 -6.63 1.19
C CYS A 10 -21.83 -5.16 0.80
N ALA A 11 -22.75 -4.24 1.10
CA ALA A 11 -22.54 -2.81 0.87
C ALA A 11 -21.41 -2.25 1.75
N GLY A 12 -21.31 -2.71 3.01
CA GLY A 12 -20.19 -2.39 3.89
C GLY A 12 -18.84 -2.84 3.35
N MET A 13 -18.77 -4.04 2.74
CA MET A 13 -17.55 -4.54 2.08
C MET A 13 -17.10 -3.65 0.92
N ILE A 14 -18.03 -3.07 0.16
CA ILE A 14 -17.73 -2.18 -0.97
C ILE A 14 -17.28 -0.78 -0.48
N THR A 15 -17.81 -0.28 0.64
CA THR A 15 -17.34 0.99 1.21
C THR A 15 -15.99 0.91 1.91
N LEU A 16 -15.54 -0.30 2.25
CA LEU A 16 -14.21 -0.55 2.81
C LEU A 16 -13.11 -0.56 1.74
N THR A 17 -13.42 -0.47 0.45
CA THR A 17 -12.38 -0.44 -0.60
C THR A 17 -11.86 0.97 -0.91
N GLY A 18 -12.27 1.99 -0.14
CA GLY A 18 -12.03 3.40 -0.48
C GLY A 18 -10.78 4.07 0.11
N CYS A 19 -10.24 3.62 1.25
CA CYS A 19 -9.03 4.15 1.90
C CYS A 19 -8.46 3.11 2.90
N TYR A 20 -8.22 1.87 2.47
CA TYR A 20 -7.45 0.94 3.31
C TYR A 20 -6.00 1.41 3.30
N GLY A 21 -5.54 2.02 4.40
CA GLY A 21 -4.13 2.32 4.56
C GLY A 21 -3.29 1.04 4.45
N SER A 22 -1.98 1.23 4.24
CA SER A 22 -1.07 0.10 4.00
C SER A 22 -1.06 -0.82 5.22
N ASN A 23 -1.35 -2.12 5.01
CA ASN A 23 -1.21 -3.16 6.03
C ASN A 23 0.28 -3.53 6.22
N ALA A 24 1.12 -2.52 6.41
CA ALA A 24 2.57 -2.61 6.40
C ALA A 24 3.10 -3.59 7.45
N CYS A 25 2.45 -3.70 8.61
CA CYS A 25 2.84 -4.62 9.67
C CYS A 25 2.53 -6.07 9.28
N PHE A 26 1.30 -6.34 8.84
CA PHE A 26 0.88 -7.65 8.36
C PHE A 26 1.73 -8.12 7.16
N GLU A 27 1.95 -7.25 6.18
CA GLU A 27 2.75 -7.58 5.00
C GLU A 27 4.20 -7.89 5.33
N LYS A 28 4.82 -7.13 6.25
CA LYS A 28 6.18 -7.41 6.73
C LYS A 28 6.25 -8.74 7.47
N LEU A 29 5.29 -9.01 8.36
CA LEU A 29 5.22 -10.27 9.09
C LEU A 29 5.00 -11.46 8.14
N HIS A 30 4.15 -11.29 7.13
CA HIS A 30 3.87 -12.31 6.13
C HIS A 30 5.07 -12.55 5.21
N LYS A 31 5.76 -11.50 4.75
CA LYS A 31 7.02 -11.61 3.98
C LYS A 31 8.10 -12.32 4.79
N TRP A 32 8.26 -11.98 6.06
CA TRP A 32 9.20 -12.68 6.97
C TRP A 32 8.86 -14.16 7.11
N ASN A 33 7.58 -14.51 7.29
CA ASN A 33 7.19 -15.92 7.36
C ASN A 33 7.51 -16.67 6.05
N GLY A 34 7.51 -15.97 4.91
CA GLY A 34 7.93 -16.49 3.62
C GLY A 34 9.42 -16.83 3.51
N THR A 35 10.31 -16.19 4.28
CA THR A 35 11.76 -16.39 4.20
C THR A 35 12.27 -17.60 4.99
N LEU A 36 11.40 -18.27 5.76
CA LEU A 36 11.73 -19.47 6.54
C LEU A 36 11.99 -20.73 5.66
N GLY A 37 11.92 -20.59 4.34
CA GLY A 37 12.49 -21.51 3.37
C GLY A 37 11.56 -22.65 2.95
N ASN A 38 11.08 -23.47 3.89
CA ASN A 38 10.25 -24.64 3.55
C ASN A 38 8.76 -24.32 3.65
N LYS A 39 7.99 -24.61 2.59
CA LYS A 39 6.52 -24.42 2.55
C LYS A 39 5.79 -25.00 3.76
N TRP A 40 6.23 -26.15 4.27
CA TRP A 40 5.62 -26.79 5.45
C TRP A 40 5.92 -26.03 6.73
N LEU A 41 7.15 -25.51 6.87
CA LEU A 41 7.53 -24.70 8.02
C LEU A 41 6.79 -23.36 7.99
N ASN A 42 6.73 -22.70 6.82
CA ASN A 42 5.99 -21.46 6.63
C ASN A 42 4.50 -21.63 6.96
N SER A 43 3.89 -22.78 6.58
CA SER A 43 2.49 -23.08 6.91
C SER A 43 2.27 -23.37 8.39
N ILE A 44 3.18 -24.12 9.05
CA ILE A 44 3.08 -24.37 10.50
C ILE A 44 3.20 -23.05 11.26
N VAL A 45 4.21 -22.24 10.96
CA VAL A 45 4.41 -20.94 11.60
C VAL A 45 3.23 -20.00 11.30
N HIS A 46 2.69 -20.02 10.07
CA HIS A 46 1.49 -19.27 9.74
C HIS A 46 0.29 -19.68 10.61
N PHE A 47 0.05 -20.98 10.74
CA PHE A 47 -1.06 -21.51 11.55
C PHE A 47 -0.88 -21.21 13.04
N PHE A 48 0.35 -21.30 13.55
CA PHE A 48 0.69 -20.90 14.92
C PHE A 48 0.41 -19.41 15.13
N LEU A 49 0.95 -18.52 14.30
CA LEU A 49 0.73 -17.07 14.40
C LEU A 49 -0.76 -16.69 14.28
N GLN A 50 -1.54 -17.45 13.51
CA GLN A 50 -2.99 -17.27 13.41
C GLN A 50 -3.70 -17.68 14.71
N ILE A 51 -3.36 -18.83 15.30
CA ILE A 51 -3.93 -19.33 16.57
C ILE A 51 -3.63 -18.39 17.73
N PHE A 52 -2.38 -17.91 17.82
CA PHE A 52 -1.95 -17.00 18.89
C PHE A 52 -2.38 -15.55 18.65
N GLY A 53 -3.13 -15.27 17.58
CA GLY A 53 -3.70 -13.95 17.33
C GLY A 53 -2.70 -12.90 16.85
N VAL A 54 -1.47 -13.27 16.52
CA VAL A 54 -0.42 -12.31 16.13
C VAL A 54 -0.79 -11.62 14.82
N TYR A 55 -1.25 -12.38 13.81
CA TYR A 55 -1.74 -11.78 12.56
C TYR A 55 -2.98 -10.91 12.76
N TRP A 56 -3.88 -11.31 13.67
CA TRP A 56 -5.07 -10.52 13.99
C TRP A 56 -4.74 -9.21 14.69
N ILE A 57 -3.74 -9.21 15.58
CA ILE A 57 -3.26 -8.01 16.25
C ILE A 57 -2.56 -7.10 15.25
N CYS A 58 -1.69 -7.64 14.39
CA CYS A 58 -1.01 -6.88 13.36
C CYS A 58 -2.02 -6.23 12.40
N LEU A 59 -2.91 -7.01 11.80
CA LEU A 59 -3.88 -6.49 10.82
C LEU A 59 -4.95 -5.58 11.46
N GLY A 60 -5.47 -5.97 12.63
CA GLY A 60 -6.60 -5.30 13.26
C GLY A 60 -6.22 -4.08 14.10
N LEU A 61 -5.30 -4.26 15.05
CA LEU A 61 -4.93 -3.21 15.99
C LEU A 61 -3.80 -2.33 15.45
N ILE A 62 -2.75 -2.93 14.89
CA ILE A 62 -1.57 -2.16 14.48
C ILE A 62 -1.84 -1.48 13.14
N ASP A 63 -2.14 -2.23 12.10
CA ASP A 63 -2.43 -1.70 10.77
C ASP A 63 -3.75 -0.92 10.79
N GLY A 64 -4.85 -1.58 11.19
CA GLY A 64 -6.19 -1.00 11.17
C GLY A 64 -6.40 0.24 12.05
N LEU A 65 -5.82 0.29 13.26
CA LEU A 65 -6.07 1.38 14.20
C LEU A 65 -4.91 2.38 14.29
N VAL A 66 -3.66 1.91 14.33
CA VAL A 66 -2.52 2.79 14.60
C VAL A 66 -1.95 3.33 13.30
N LEU A 67 -1.49 2.46 12.41
CA LEU A 67 -0.79 2.85 11.19
C LEU A 67 -1.71 3.49 10.18
N ASN A 68 -2.92 2.95 9.96
CA ASN A 68 -3.92 3.58 9.09
C ASN A 68 -4.38 4.93 9.63
N THR A 69 -4.43 5.13 10.95
CA THR A 69 -4.75 6.44 11.54
C THR A 69 -3.58 7.41 11.37
N ILE A 70 -2.34 6.97 11.59
CA ILE A 70 -1.16 7.82 11.36
C ILE A 70 -1.06 8.19 9.88
N GLU A 71 -1.25 7.23 8.97
CA GLU A 71 -1.26 7.45 7.53
C GLU A 71 -2.40 8.39 7.12
N PHE A 72 -3.56 8.31 7.76
CA PHE A 72 -4.66 9.25 7.51
C PHE A 72 -4.30 10.70 7.88
N TRP A 73 -3.62 10.92 9.02
CA TRP A 73 -3.29 12.28 9.49
C TRP A 73 -1.98 12.84 8.93
N THR A 74 -1.02 11.98 8.62
CA THR A 74 0.34 12.37 8.19
C THR A 74 0.62 12.03 6.74
N GLY A 75 -0.32 11.38 6.05
CA GLY A 75 -0.18 10.87 4.68
C GLY A 75 0.90 9.79 4.50
N SER A 76 1.62 9.44 5.57
CA SER A 76 2.78 8.55 5.54
C SER A 76 2.57 7.42 6.53
N ASN A 77 2.85 6.18 6.12
CA ASN A 77 2.90 5.07 7.05
C ASN A 77 4.34 4.90 7.57
N PRO A 78 4.61 5.15 8.87
CA PRO A 78 5.95 5.08 9.44
C PRO A 78 6.52 3.65 9.43
N LEU A 79 5.66 2.64 9.34
CA LEU A 79 6.09 1.25 9.20
C LEU A 79 6.30 0.86 7.73
N ALA A 80 5.79 1.63 6.78
CA ALA A 80 6.07 1.50 5.35
C ALA A 80 7.37 2.20 4.92
N ALA A 81 8.10 2.83 5.86
CA ALA A 81 9.29 3.68 5.67
C ALA A 81 10.53 3.04 4.98
N GLY A 82 10.39 1.93 4.28
CA GLY A 82 11.40 1.41 3.35
C GLY A 82 11.07 1.65 1.88
N ASP A 83 9.79 1.81 1.54
CA ASP A 83 9.31 1.79 0.17
C ASP A 83 8.37 2.96 -0.16
N SER A 84 7.99 3.82 0.81
CA SER A 84 7.17 4.99 0.54
C SER A 84 7.81 6.30 1.01
N TYR A 85 7.62 7.34 0.19
CA TYR A 85 7.96 8.74 0.45
C TYR A 85 6.67 9.52 0.56
N PHE A 86 6.57 10.41 1.53
CA PHE A 86 5.47 11.36 1.55
C PHE A 86 5.94 12.69 2.12
N GLU A 87 5.51 13.75 1.46
CA GLU A 87 5.80 15.13 1.85
C GLU A 87 4.55 15.98 1.59
N GLN A 88 4.22 16.85 2.54
CA GLN A 88 3.17 17.84 2.40
C GLN A 88 3.75 19.23 2.60
N ASP A 89 3.50 20.13 1.65
CA ASP A 89 3.93 21.53 1.75
C ASP A 89 3.01 22.34 2.70
N ALA A 90 3.47 23.55 3.07
CA ALA A 90 2.70 24.45 3.93
C ALA A 90 1.43 24.99 3.24
N GLN A 91 1.27 24.78 1.94
CA GLN A 91 0.17 25.21 1.11
C GLN A 91 -0.91 24.12 0.97
N GLY A 92 -0.66 22.91 1.50
CA GLY A 92 -1.57 21.77 1.50
C GLY A 92 -1.42 20.81 0.32
N ASN A 93 -0.45 21.03 -0.58
CA ASN A 93 -0.12 20.06 -1.62
C ASN A 93 0.70 18.93 -1.02
N SER A 94 0.38 17.69 -1.38
CA SER A 94 1.12 16.51 -0.97
C SER A 94 1.65 15.72 -2.15
N ILE A 95 2.80 15.09 -1.94
CA ILE A 95 3.42 14.14 -2.85
C ILE A 95 3.58 12.85 -2.07
N ALA A 96 2.98 11.78 -2.56
CA ALA A 96 3.19 10.42 -2.10
C ALA A 96 3.93 9.65 -3.20
N ALA A 97 5.02 8.96 -2.88
CA ALA A 97 5.64 7.98 -3.77
C ALA A 97 5.68 6.62 -3.08
N VAL A 98 5.40 5.56 -3.81
CA VAL A 98 5.39 4.18 -3.32
C VAL A 98 6.14 3.32 -4.31
N LYS A 99 7.14 2.61 -3.83
CA LYS A 99 7.89 1.61 -4.58
C LYS A 99 7.09 0.30 -4.60
N ASN A 100 6.74 -0.12 -5.79
CA ASN A 100 6.00 -1.34 -6.05
C ASN A 100 6.92 -2.56 -6.02
N ALA A 101 6.33 -3.74 -5.78
CA ALA A 101 7.06 -5.00 -5.71
C ALA A 101 7.69 -5.43 -7.06
N ASP A 102 7.23 -4.86 -8.17
CA ASP A 102 7.77 -5.05 -9.52
C ASP A 102 9.00 -4.16 -9.81
N GLY A 103 9.41 -3.33 -8.85
CA GLY A 103 10.53 -2.39 -8.99
C GLY A 103 10.16 -1.05 -9.63
N SER A 104 8.89 -0.84 -9.98
CA SER A 104 8.36 0.46 -10.37
C SER A 104 8.09 1.35 -9.17
N MET A 105 7.89 2.66 -9.38
CA MET A 105 7.56 3.62 -8.34
C MET A 105 6.33 4.42 -8.76
N SER A 106 5.22 4.22 -8.06
CA SER A 106 4.01 5.03 -8.23
C SER A 106 4.16 6.34 -7.46
N VAL A 107 3.81 7.45 -8.07
CA VAL A 107 3.84 8.79 -7.49
C VAL A 107 2.46 9.40 -7.63
N GLU A 108 1.84 9.77 -6.53
CA GLU A 108 0.60 10.54 -6.49
C GLU A 108 0.86 11.94 -5.94
N LEU A 109 0.50 12.94 -6.72
CA LEU A 109 0.42 14.32 -6.26
C LEU A 109 -1.03 14.65 -5.95
N THR A 110 -1.28 15.22 -4.77
CA THR A 110 -2.57 15.79 -4.41
C THR A 110 -2.38 17.28 -4.17
N SER A 111 -3.01 18.11 -5.00
CA SER A 111 -3.05 19.56 -4.81
C SER A 111 -3.94 19.91 -3.62
N ALA A 112 -3.69 21.06 -2.98
CA ALA A 112 -4.55 21.64 -1.96
C ALA A 112 -6.01 21.85 -2.42
N ALA A 113 -6.23 21.94 -3.74
CA ALA A 113 -7.55 22.00 -4.36
C ALA A 113 -8.27 20.64 -4.47
N GLY A 114 -7.61 19.55 -4.06
CA GLY A 114 -8.13 18.18 -4.16
C GLY A 114 -7.90 17.50 -5.52
N GLU A 115 -7.21 18.17 -6.45
CA GLU A 115 -6.82 17.57 -7.73
C GLU A 115 -5.72 16.54 -7.52
N LYS A 116 -5.93 15.33 -8.03
CA LYS A 116 -5.01 14.21 -7.92
C LYS A 116 -4.38 13.91 -9.27
N ALA A 117 -3.06 13.84 -9.31
CA ALA A 117 -2.30 13.37 -10.46
C ALA A 117 -1.52 12.12 -10.06
N SER A 118 -1.72 11.02 -10.78
CA SER A 118 -1.00 9.77 -10.54
C SER A 118 -0.07 9.46 -11.71
N LEU A 119 1.16 9.10 -11.39
CA LEU A 119 2.22 8.77 -12.32
C LEU A 119 2.90 7.48 -11.87
N THR A 120 3.26 6.60 -12.80
CA THR A 120 4.04 5.40 -12.49
C THR A 120 5.38 5.46 -13.21
N LEU A 121 6.46 5.46 -12.46
CA LEU A 121 7.83 5.40 -12.95
C LEU A 121 8.25 3.93 -13.05
N GLN A 122 8.46 3.44 -14.27
CA GLN A 122 9.03 2.13 -14.52
C GLN A 122 10.46 2.25 -15.00
N ARG A 123 11.33 1.42 -14.42
CA ARG A 123 12.71 1.25 -14.84
C ARG A 123 12.84 -0.08 -15.57
N ASP A 124 13.36 -0.02 -16.79
CA ASP A 124 13.80 -1.17 -17.58
C ASP A 124 15.33 -1.13 -17.76
N GLU A 125 15.93 -2.12 -18.42
CA GLU A 125 17.38 -2.30 -18.51
C GLU A 125 18.14 -1.02 -18.95
N ASN A 126 17.60 -0.28 -19.92
CA ASN A 126 18.23 0.94 -20.44
C ASN A 126 17.28 2.15 -20.50
N VAL A 127 16.09 2.05 -19.91
CA VAL A 127 15.01 3.02 -20.11
C VAL A 127 14.32 3.34 -18.80
N VAL A 128 14.06 4.61 -18.54
CA VAL A 128 13.14 5.05 -17.48
C VAL A 128 11.92 5.65 -18.16
N ARG A 129 10.72 5.13 -17.85
CA ARG A 129 9.45 5.62 -18.40
C ARG A 129 8.51 6.07 -17.29
N ALA A 130 7.86 7.20 -17.49
CA ALA A 130 6.75 7.69 -16.68
C ALA A 130 5.44 7.42 -17.42
N LEU A 131 4.52 6.74 -16.75
CA LEU A 131 3.19 6.39 -17.24
C LEU A 131 2.14 7.20 -16.46
N ASP A 132 1.05 7.58 -17.09
CA ASP A 132 -0.10 8.18 -16.40
C ASP A 132 -0.97 7.11 -15.71
N ALA A 133 -2.05 7.55 -15.06
CA ALA A 133 -3.03 6.69 -14.39
C ALA A 133 -3.70 5.66 -15.33
N GLU A 134 -3.68 5.89 -16.64
CA GLU A 134 -4.27 5.04 -17.67
C GLU A 134 -3.24 4.11 -18.33
N GLY A 135 -1.97 4.22 -17.94
CA GLY A 135 -0.87 3.45 -18.49
C GLY A 135 -0.34 4.00 -19.82
N ASN A 136 -0.71 5.22 -20.21
CA ASN A 136 -0.13 5.88 -21.37
C ASN A 136 1.23 6.47 -21.01
N LEU A 137 2.14 6.43 -21.97
CA LEU A 137 3.51 6.90 -21.78
C LEU A 137 3.55 8.43 -21.83
N VAL A 138 3.90 9.05 -20.70
CA VAL A 138 3.97 10.52 -20.54
C VAL A 138 5.39 11.03 -20.84
N ALA A 139 6.41 10.30 -20.40
CA ALA A 139 7.79 10.63 -20.68
C ALA A 139 8.66 9.37 -20.68
N GLN A 140 9.64 9.30 -21.58
CA GLN A 140 10.65 8.25 -21.61
C GLN A 140 12.03 8.89 -21.68
N TYR A 141 12.97 8.38 -20.90
CA TYR A 141 14.38 8.72 -20.97
C TYR A 141 15.20 7.46 -21.20
N ASP A 142 15.89 7.42 -22.34
CA ASP A 142 16.82 6.34 -22.67
C ASP A 142 18.21 6.66 -22.11
N ILE A 143 18.72 5.78 -21.26
CA ILE A 143 20.10 5.82 -20.80
C ILE A 143 20.94 5.22 -21.93
N ALA A 144 21.18 6.01 -22.99
CA ALA A 144 22.13 5.64 -24.02
C ALA A 144 23.52 5.50 -23.36
N LYS A 145 24.16 4.35 -23.61
CA LYS A 145 25.48 3.93 -23.10
C LYS A 145 26.54 5.02 -23.09
#